data_AF-A0A0F9N2Y0-F1
#
_entry.id   AF-A0A0F9N2Y0-F1
#
_cell.length_a   1.000
_cell.length_b   1.000
_cell.length_c   1.000
_cell.angle_alpha   90.00
_cell.angle_beta   90.00
_cell.angle_gamma   90.00
#
_symmetry.space_group_name_H-M   'P 1'
#
loop_
_entity.id
_entity.type
_entity.pdbx_description
1 polymer ?
#
loop_
_entity_poly.entity_id
_entity_poly.type
_entity_poly.pdbx_seq_one_letter_code
_entity_poly.pdbx_strand_id
1 'polypeptide(L)'
;FMVQGIDPHSLEVTEEATFKVAVTTSSGVYTDTVSVMAHLPYAVTTGVRNVPINVPVLLHGKIQDVYNWELILPADSSAVLNDSTIQNPSLTPDVVGRYTLTEMNSGVTLHLYGGTWLGVIVGQDEKGEPVADEACTVCHNNPAVPDKFSVWKASGHAEILSANIDNPSGHWSEGCASCHTVGYDLDADNDGFDEVMATEGWEVPHAALGNWAAMLADYPDTARLANIQCENCHGPQETGAHGQADARTSVSSDVCGACHGEPPRHGRFQQWEESNHADYTLAIERATNASCGRCHVAQGFLAWLPQLEEGNPGNIEAEITWTAETAEPVTCVVCHDPHGQGKISGEPNTATVRVEGNTSMLPAGFKVIGAGRGALCMTCHNSRNSERNDVAMPVTDDRVPHTAAQTDVLMGENAYFVSVGQRSPHSLIEDTCTGCHMVLSPPPAEFSRQGAGTNHSFEASSDICASCHGVFTGGTLDDAVHGGLEELKVAIEEAIAKEIVAQTSAGKTVTLVKMGPDESDVNIVGDSQVTGVEFLETHGRLAMNIAVDGTVYEHVRLARDTEVTDPDGKVVGTFIASDAGQVIAKAGWNYFLIEGDGSEGVHNPSFTLQVVSASVDALK
;
A
#
# COMPACT_ATOMS: atom_id res chain seq x y z
N PHE A 1 19.63 3.16 -6.74
CA PHE A 1 20.69 2.13 -6.72
C PHE A 1 20.44 1.26 -5.52
N MET A 2 20.31 -0.04 -5.73
CA MET A 2 19.89 -0.98 -4.69
C MET A 2 20.38 -2.40 -4.97
N VAL A 3 20.25 -3.26 -3.97
CA VAL A 3 20.17 -4.71 -4.19
C VAL A 3 18.74 -5.00 -4.63
N GLN A 4 18.56 -5.70 -5.75
CA GLN A 4 17.25 -6.00 -6.29
C GLN A 4 16.63 -7.15 -5.49
N GLY A 5 15.47 -6.91 -4.87
CA GLY A 5 14.64 -7.99 -4.36
C GLY A 5 14.10 -8.83 -5.51
N ILE A 6 14.09 -10.15 -5.32
CA ILE A 6 13.62 -11.10 -6.33
C ILE A 6 12.73 -12.11 -5.60
N ASP A 7 11.44 -12.12 -5.93
CA ASP A 7 10.50 -13.11 -5.43
C ASP A 7 10.45 -14.36 -6.34
N PRO A 8 9.90 -15.49 -5.86
CA PRO A 8 9.83 -16.73 -6.63
C PRO A 8 9.11 -16.59 -7.99
N HIS A 9 8.01 -15.83 -8.06
CA HIS A 9 7.26 -15.63 -9.29
C HIS A 9 8.09 -14.87 -10.32
N SER A 10 8.68 -13.73 -9.93
CA SER A 10 9.52 -12.92 -10.81
C SER A 10 10.68 -13.73 -11.38
N LEU A 11 11.30 -14.59 -10.57
CA LEU A 11 12.36 -15.47 -11.05
C LEU A 11 11.81 -16.49 -12.07
N GLU A 12 10.73 -17.19 -11.74
CA GLU A 12 10.11 -18.18 -12.64
C GLU A 12 9.71 -17.56 -13.99
N VAL A 13 8.99 -16.44 -14.00
CA VAL A 13 8.53 -15.82 -15.25
C VAL A 13 9.67 -15.26 -16.09
N THR A 14 10.77 -14.82 -15.46
CA THR A 14 11.94 -14.32 -16.19
C THR A 14 12.76 -15.46 -16.81
N GLU A 15 12.74 -16.64 -16.19
CA GLU A 15 13.35 -17.85 -16.76
C GLU A 15 12.54 -18.43 -17.93
N GLU A 16 11.27 -18.07 -18.08
CA GLU A 16 10.42 -18.58 -19.17
C GLU A 16 10.70 -17.88 -20.51
N ALA A 17 11.24 -18.62 -21.49
CA ALA A 17 11.37 -18.17 -22.87
C ALA A 17 10.32 -18.84 -23.77
N THR A 18 9.37 -18.05 -24.29
CA THR A 18 8.35 -18.54 -25.23
C THR A 18 8.83 -18.48 -26.68
N PHE A 19 8.94 -19.64 -27.32
CA PHE A 19 9.32 -19.78 -28.72
C PHE A 19 8.11 -20.12 -29.59
N LYS A 20 7.95 -19.43 -30.72
CA LYS A 20 7.05 -19.87 -31.78
C LYS A 20 7.74 -20.91 -32.65
N VAL A 21 7.26 -22.14 -32.61
CA VAL A 21 7.76 -23.25 -33.42
C VAL A 21 6.90 -23.42 -34.66
N ALA A 22 7.54 -23.72 -35.79
CA ALA A 22 6.87 -24.02 -37.04
C ALA A 22 7.37 -25.35 -37.60
N VAL A 23 6.46 -26.29 -37.85
CA VAL A 23 6.75 -27.58 -38.48
C VAL A 23 6.22 -27.55 -39.91
N THR A 24 7.11 -27.69 -40.88
CA THR A 24 6.74 -27.82 -42.30
C THR A 24 6.71 -29.29 -42.68
N THR A 25 5.55 -29.76 -43.16
CA THR A 25 5.37 -31.10 -43.69
C THR A 25 4.97 -31.04 -45.17
N SER A 26 4.84 -32.20 -45.82
CA SER A 26 4.28 -32.27 -47.18
C SER A 26 2.83 -31.79 -47.29
N SER A 27 2.11 -31.64 -46.17
CA SER A 27 0.71 -31.17 -46.12
C SER A 27 0.55 -29.70 -45.73
N GLY A 28 1.60 -29.01 -45.30
CA GLY A 28 1.53 -27.59 -44.93
C GLY A 28 2.53 -27.19 -43.84
N VAL A 29 2.41 -25.94 -43.38
CA VAL A 29 3.16 -25.40 -42.23
C VAL A 29 2.20 -25.30 -41.05
N TYR A 30 2.59 -25.90 -39.94
CA TYR A 30 1.87 -25.85 -38.66
C TYR A 30 2.70 -25.04 -37.69
N THR A 31 2.06 -24.17 -36.90
CA THR A 31 2.76 -23.37 -35.89
C THR A 31 2.16 -23.60 -34.52
N ASP A 32 3.01 -23.61 -33.51
CA ASP A 32 2.63 -23.66 -32.10
C ASP A 32 3.60 -22.80 -31.27
N THR A 33 3.31 -22.63 -29.98
CA THR A 33 4.21 -21.99 -29.02
C THR A 33 4.71 -23.01 -28.00
N VAL A 34 6.00 -22.97 -27.68
CA VAL A 34 6.60 -23.77 -26.62
C VAL A 34 7.35 -22.85 -25.66
N SER A 35 7.09 -23.01 -24.37
CA SER A 35 7.87 -22.37 -23.32
C SER A 35 9.03 -23.26 -22.93
N VAL A 36 10.21 -22.67 -22.80
CA VAL A 36 11.42 -23.33 -22.32
C VAL A 36 11.94 -22.53 -21.14
N MET A 37 12.12 -23.18 -20.00
CA MET A 37 12.78 -22.57 -18.84
C MET A 37 14.28 -22.51 -19.11
N ALA A 38 14.82 -21.30 -19.14
CA ALA A 38 16.24 -21.02 -19.18
C ALA A 38 16.67 -20.56 -17.79
N HIS A 39 17.36 -21.44 -17.06
CA HIS A 39 17.78 -21.14 -15.71
C HIS A 39 18.71 -19.92 -15.67
N LEU A 40 18.34 -18.94 -14.86
CA LEU A 40 19.11 -17.71 -14.67
C LEU A 40 20.03 -17.88 -13.47
N PRO A 41 21.19 -17.19 -13.44
CA PRO A 41 22.14 -17.30 -12.34
C PRO A 41 21.70 -16.48 -11.11
N TYR A 42 20.40 -16.30 -10.90
CA TYR A 42 19.84 -15.46 -9.85
C TYR A 42 19.08 -16.31 -8.84
N ALA A 43 19.08 -15.89 -7.59
CA ALA A 43 18.34 -16.51 -6.51
C ALA A 43 17.23 -15.59 -6.01
N VAL A 44 16.28 -16.16 -5.26
CA VAL A 44 15.31 -15.39 -4.49
C VAL A 44 16.06 -14.57 -3.44
N THR A 45 15.77 -13.27 -3.34
CA THR A 45 16.40 -12.39 -2.34
C THR A 45 15.42 -11.34 -1.82
N THR A 46 15.64 -10.87 -0.60
CA THR A 46 14.80 -9.85 0.06
C THR A 46 15.14 -8.41 -0.33
N GLY A 47 16.19 -8.19 -1.15
CA GLY A 47 16.65 -6.85 -1.52
C GLY A 47 17.41 -6.08 -0.43
N VAL A 48 17.63 -6.68 0.76
CA VAL A 48 18.47 -6.06 1.80
C VAL A 48 19.95 -6.18 1.46
N ARG A 49 20.79 -5.33 2.09
CA ARG A 49 22.24 -5.29 1.81
C ARG A 49 23.06 -6.25 2.68
N ASN A 50 22.41 -7.00 3.54
CA ASN A 50 23.00 -8.07 4.33
C ASN A 50 22.57 -9.41 3.74
N VAL A 51 23.50 -10.09 3.07
CA VAL A 51 23.19 -11.21 2.18
C VAL A 51 23.99 -12.44 2.57
N PRO A 52 23.47 -13.65 2.30
CA PRO A 52 24.24 -14.87 2.47
C PRO A 52 25.44 -14.90 1.52
N ILE A 53 26.52 -15.52 1.96
CA ILE A 53 27.61 -15.92 1.05
C ILE A 53 27.13 -17.07 0.16
N ASN A 54 27.83 -17.27 -0.96
CA ASN A 54 27.58 -18.29 -1.97
C ASN A 54 26.23 -18.19 -2.70
N VAL A 55 25.42 -17.16 -2.41
CA VAL A 55 24.17 -16.86 -3.12
C VAL A 55 24.36 -15.68 -4.08
N PRO A 56 23.93 -15.78 -5.35
CA PRO A 56 23.99 -14.66 -6.29
C PRO A 56 23.14 -13.47 -5.87
N VAL A 57 23.68 -12.27 -6.00
CA VAL A 57 23.04 -10.99 -5.68
C VAL A 57 22.96 -10.14 -6.94
N LEU A 58 21.74 -9.73 -7.32
CA LEU A 58 21.50 -8.80 -8.41
C LEU A 58 21.48 -7.36 -7.88
N LEU A 59 22.21 -6.48 -8.55
CA LEU A 59 22.19 -5.04 -8.29
C LEU A 59 21.28 -4.35 -9.30
N HIS A 60 20.75 -3.19 -8.92
CA HIS A 60 19.97 -2.36 -9.82
C HIS A 60 20.45 -0.90 -9.79
N GLY A 61 20.90 -0.42 -10.94
CA GLY A 61 21.25 0.99 -11.17
C GLY A 61 20.08 1.81 -11.69
N LYS A 62 20.12 3.13 -11.50
CA LYS A 62 19.15 4.03 -12.17
C LYS A 62 19.32 3.96 -13.68
N ILE A 63 18.29 4.34 -14.44
CA ILE A 63 18.40 4.47 -15.90
C ILE A 63 19.41 5.57 -16.23
N GLN A 64 20.45 5.22 -17.00
CA GLN A 64 21.49 6.11 -17.51
C GLN A 64 22.11 5.51 -18.77
N ASP A 65 22.80 6.34 -19.56
CA ASP A 65 23.32 5.93 -20.88
C ASP A 65 24.44 4.86 -20.80
N VAL A 66 25.25 4.91 -19.74
CA VAL A 66 26.44 4.06 -19.56
C VAL A 66 26.62 3.74 -18.08
N TYR A 67 27.07 2.53 -17.75
CA TYR A 67 27.40 2.10 -16.40
C TYR A 67 28.89 1.77 -16.28
N ASN A 68 29.45 2.01 -15.10
CA ASN A 68 30.81 1.61 -14.78
C ASN A 68 30.91 1.27 -13.29
N TRP A 69 30.67 0.01 -12.95
CA TRP A 69 30.71 -0.48 -11.57
C TRP A 69 32.12 -0.89 -11.15
N GLU A 70 32.59 -0.35 -10.03
CA GLU A 70 33.79 -0.78 -9.34
C GLU A 70 33.42 -1.62 -8.11
N LEU A 71 34.15 -2.71 -7.88
CA LEU A 71 33.97 -3.61 -6.75
C LEU A 71 35.25 -3.68 -5.93
N ILE A 72 35.16 -3.29 -4.66
CA ILE A 72 36.22 -3.48 -3.65
C ILE A 72 35.83 -4.67 -2.77
N LEU A 73 36.70 -5.65 -2.72
CA LEU A 73 36.50 -6.93 -2.05
C LEU A 73 36.97 -6.90 -0.58
N PRO A 74 36.35 -7.70 0.31
CA PRO A 74 36.95 -8.03 1.59
C PRO A 74 38.20 -8.90 1.39
N ALA A 75 39.00 -9.05 2.46
CA ALA A 75 40.17 -9.92 2.41
C ALA A 75 39.75 -11.36 2.03
N ASP A 76 40.60 -12.03 1.27
CA ASP A 76 40.46 -13.44 0.84
C ASP A 76 39.29 -13.74 -0.11
N SER A 77 38.47 -12.74 -0.47
CA SER A 77 37.45 -12.85 -1.51
C SER A 77 38.06 -12.86 -2.91
N SER A 78 37.41 -13.62 -3.79
CA SER A 78 37.67 -13.71 -5.23
C SER A 78 36.45 -13.35 -6.09
N ALA A 79 35.38 -12.83 -5.47
CA ALA A 79 34.15 -12.46 -6.14
C ALA A 79 34.39 -11.43 -7.27
N VAL A 80 33.59 -11.52 -8.32
CA VAL A 80 33.62 -10.61 -9.46
C VAL A 80 32.21 -10.20 -9.86
N LEU A 81 32.09 -9.04 -10.48
CA LEU A 81 30.86 -8.67 -11.19
C LEU A 81 30.79 -9.45 -12.51
N ASN A 82 29.60 -9.96 -12.85
CA ASN A 82 29.38 -10.63 -14.14
C ASN A 82 29.64 -9.69 -15.34
N ASP A 83 29.20 -8.44 -15.26
CA ASP A 83 29.44 -7.39 -16.24
C ASP A 83 29.32 -6.01 -15.55
N SER A 84 30.42 -5.28 -15.42
CA SER A 84 30.42 -3.97 -14.75
C SER A 84 29.85 -2.83 -15.59
N THR A 85 29.41 -3.09 -16.82
CA THR A 85 29.01 -2.06 -17.80
C THR A 85 27.51 -2.01 -18.07
N ILE A 86 26.73 -2.86 -17.39
CA ILE A 86 25.27 -2.93 -17.50
C ILE A 86 24.57 -2.30 -16.29
N GLN A 87 23.27 -2.04 -16.44
CA GLN A 87 22.42 -1.50 -15.38
C GLN A 87 22.30 -2.44 -14.18
N ASN A 88 22.20 -3.74 -14.46
CA ASN A 88 21.90 -4.77 -13.48
C ASN A 88 23.03 -5.80 -13.40
N PRO A 89 24.23 -5.43 -12.91
CA PRO A 89 25.29 -6.39 -12.67
C PRO A 89 24.91 -7.30 -11.49
N SER A 90 25.46 -8.51 -11.47
CA SER A 90 25.38 -9.43 -10.34
C SER A 90 26.76 -9.85 -9.86
N LEU A 91 26.84 -10.25 -8.59
CA LEU A 91 27.98 -10.91 -7.98
C LEU A 91 27.51 -11.98 -7.01
N THR A 92 28.37 -12.95 -6.72
CA THR A 92 28.16 -13.90 -5.61
C THR A 92 29.22 -13.60 -4.54
N PRO A 93 28.83 -13.09 -3.36
CA PRO A 93 29.73 -12.94 -2.23
C PRO A 93 30.29 -14.32 -1.83
N ASP A 94 31.60 -14.51 -1.81
CA ASP A 94 32.22 -15.82 -1.59
C ASP A 94 32.85 -16.00 -0.20
N VAL A 95 33.00 -14.90 0.55
CA VAL A 95 33.47 -14.90 1.94
C VAL A 95 32.69 -13.89 2.78
N VAL A 96 32.66 -14.12 4.10
CA VAL A 96 32.09 -13.19 5.08
C VAL A 96 32.87 -11.88 5.04
N GLY A 97 32.17 -10.76 4.86
CA GLY A 97 32.81 -9.45 4.82
C GLY A 97 32.04 -8.39 4.07
N ARG A 98 32.61 -7.19 4.01
CA ARG A 98 32.02 -6.04 3.32
C ARG A 98 32.56 -5.92 1.89
N TYR A 99 31.65 -5.96 0.94
CA TYR A 99 31.86 -5.68 -0.47
C TYR A 99 31.40 -4.23 -0.73
N THR A 100 32.27 -3.40 -1.30
CA THR A 100 31.93 -2.01 -1.61
C THR A 100 31.80 -1.84 -3.11
N LEU A 101 30.60 -1.47 -3.54
CA LEU A 101 30.21 -1.30 -4.93
C LEU A 101 30.05 0.18 -5.21
N THR A 102 30.74 0.71 -6.21
CA THR A 102 30.61 2.12 -6.61
C THR A 102 30.28 2.18 -8.08
N GLU A 103 29.15 2.82 -8.44
CA GLU A 103 28.88 3.15 -9.84
C GLU A 103 29.55 4.48 -10.15
N MET A 104 30.60 4.45 -10.96
CA MET A 104 31.55 5.55 -11.12
C MET A 104 30.98 6.75 -11.89
N ASN A 105 29.94 6.56 -12.71
CA ASN A 105 29.35 7.67 -13.46
C ASN A 105 28.41 8.51 -12.59
N SER A 106 27.68 7.89 -11.66
CA SER A 106 26.80 8.54 -10.69
C SER A 106 27.50 8.90 -9.38
N GLY A 107 28.60 8.21 -9.05
CA GLY A 107 29.32 8.32 -7.78
C GLY A 107 28.63 7.62 -6.61
N VAL A 108 27.52 6.91 -6.84
CA VAL A 108 26.78 6.23 -5.77
C VAL A 108 27.54 4.99 -5.30
N THR A 109 27.67 4.86 -3.98
CA THR A 109 28.33 3.72 -3.35
C THR A 109 27.35 2.92 -2.50
N LEU A 110 27.33 1.61 -2.71
CA LEU A 110 26.59 0.63 -1.93
C LEU A 110 27.57 -0.25 -1.14
N HIS A 111 27.20 -0.56 0.11
CA HIS A 111 27.91 -1.54 0.92
C HIS A 111 27.04 -2.78 1.05
N LEU A 112 27.53 -3.90 0.53
CA LEU A 112 26.96 -5.22 0.67
C LEU A 112 27.76 -5.98 1.73
N TYR A 113 27.07 -6.76 2.57
CA TYR A 113 27.68 -7.53 3.63
C TYR A 113 27.35 -9.00 3.45
N GLY A 114 28.34 -9.79 3.08
CA GLY A 114 28.24 -11.25 3.04
C GLY A 114 28.36 -11.82 4.46
N GLY A 115 27.48 -12.75 4.82
CA GLY A 115 27.48 -13.44 6.11
C GLY A 115 26.96 -14.88 6.04
N THR A 116 27.00 -15.58 7.17
CA THR A 116 26.43 -16.93 7.35
C THR A 116 25.30 -16.93 8.38
N TRP A 117 24.43 -17.94 8.31
CA TRP A 117 23.24 -18.05 9.15
C TRP A 117 23.58 -18.62 10.54
N LEU A 118 22.77 -18.29 11.55
CA LEU A 118 22.98 -18.80 12.91
C LEU A 118 21.75 -19.44 13.55
N GLY A 119 20.56 -18.88 13.29
CA GLY A 119 19.33 -19.19 14.00
C GLY A 119 19.34 -18.72 15.46
N VAL A 120 18.16 -18.70 16.08
CA VAL A 120 17.95 -18.18 17.44
C VAL A 120 17.22 -19.14 18.39
N ILE A 121 16.61 -20.21 17.89
CA ILE A 121 15.77 -21.08 18.72
C ILE A 121 16.65 -22.03 19.55
N VAL A 122 16.43 -22.09 20.86
CA VAL A 122 17.15 -23.01 21.77
C VAL A 122 16.22 -23.91 22.57
N GLY A 123 14.91 -23.79 22.36
CA GLY A 123 13.91 -24.51 23.14
C GLY A 123 12.50 -24.04 22.88
N GLN A 124 11.59 -24.48 23.74
CA GLN A 124 10.17 -24.12 23.72
C GLN A 124 9.69 -23.89 25.15
N ASP A 125 8.79 -22.91 25.34
CA ASP A 125 8.20 -22.62 26.65
C ASP A 125 6.92 -23.43 26.92
N GLU A 126 6.32 -23.23 28.10
CA GLU A 126 5.11 -23.96 28.51
C GLU A 126 3.88 -23.72 27.61
N LYS A 127 3.88 -22.64 26.81
CA LYS A 127 2.80 -22.32 25.87
C LYS A 127 3.04 -22.90 24.48
N GLY A 128 4.18 -23.56 24.26
CA GLY A 128 4.58 -24.03 22.96
C GLY A 128 5.26 -22.97 22.09
N GLU A 129 5.63 -21.81 22.64
CA GLU A 129 6.32 -20.75 21.89
C GLU A 129 7.84 -20.99 21.91
N PRO A 130 8.58 -20.64 20.85
CA PRO A 130 10.03 -20.82 20.85
C PRO A 130 10.72 -19.95 21.92
N VAL A 131 11.76 -20.52 22.52
CA VAL A 131 12.68 -19.80 23.41
C VAL A 131 13.86 -19.33 22.58
N ALA A 132 14.06 -18.00 22.53
CA ALA A 132 15.20 -17.38 21.88
C ALA A 132 16.46 -17.48 22.75
N ASP A 133 17.62 -17.63 22.11
CA ASP A 133 18.92 -17.69 22.77
C ASP A 133 19.20 -16.46 23.65
N GLU A 134 19.64 -16.69 24.88
CA GLU A 134 20.02 -15.62 25.82
C GLU A 134 21.17 -14.77 25.26
N ALA A 135 22.04 -15.33 24.42
CA ALA A 135 23.12 -14.61 23.74
C ALA A 135 22.57 -13.50 22.82
N CYS A 136 21.38 -13.66 22.25
CA CYS A 136 20.73 -12.64 21.43
C CYS A 136 19.91 -11.67 22.30
N THR A 137 19.11 -12.19 23.23
CA THR A 137 18.17 -11.36 24.01
C THR A 137 18.84 -10.46 25.05
N VAL A 138 20.09 -10.75 25.46
CA VAL A 138 20.87 -9.87 26.36
C VAL A 138 21.13 -8.49 25.78
N CYS A 139 21.27 -8.39 24.45
CA CYS A 139 21.48 -7.12 23.73
C CYS A 139 20.15 -6.51 23.24
N HIS A 140 19.18 -7.33 22.85
CA HIS A 140 17.88 -6.92 22.31
C HIS A 140 16.83 -6.65 23.40
N ASN A 141 17.11 -5.70 24.29
CA ASN A 141 16.24 -5.38 25.43
C ASN A 141 16.32 -3.91 25.87
N ASN A 142 16.73 -3.00 24.97
CA ASN A 142 16.93 -1.59 25.29
C ASN A 142 16.35 -0.65 24.20
N PRO A 143 16.18 0.66 24.45
CA PRO A 143 15.56 1.56 23.47
C PRO A 143 16.28 1.66 22.12
N ALA A 144 17.60 1.46 22.07
CA ALA A 144 18.35 1.48 20.82
C ALA A 144 18.24 0.17 20.04
N VAL A 145 17.97 -0.94 20.72
CA VAL A 145 17.72 -2.27 20.14
C VAL A 145 16.53 -2.91 20.88
N PRO A 146 15.28 -2.55 20.51
CA PRO A 146 14.09 -2.97 21.24
C PRO A 146 13.93 -4.49 21.25
N ASP A 147 13.33 -5.00 22.31
CA ASP A 147 12.91 -6.40 22.35
C ASP A 147 11.78 -6.64 21.35
N LYS A 148 12.09 -7.41 20.31
CA LYS A 148 11.12 -7.93 19.33
C LYS A 148 10.94 -9.44 19.44
N PHE A 149 11.80 -10.14 20.19
CA PHE A 149 11.69 -11.59 20.40
C PHE A 149 10.46 -11.95 21.20
N SER A 150 10.14 -11.16 22.24
CA SER A 150 8.99 -11.41 23.11
C SER A 150 7.65 -11.36 22.38
N VAL A 151 7.55 -10.59 21.28
CA VAL A 151 6.34 -10.50 20.47
C VAL A 151 6.39 -11.48 19.30
N TRP A 152 7.55 -11.59 18.62
CA TRP A 152 7.75 -12.48 17.48
C TRP A 152 7.42 -13.94 17.80
N LYS A 153 7.78 -14.44 18.99
CA LYS A 153 7.54 -15.84 19.37
C LYS A 153 6.05 -16.24 19.38
N ALA A 154 5.13 -15.28 19.40
CA ALA A 154 3.68 -15.48 19.32
C ALA A 154 3.12 -15.31 17.89
N SER A 155 3.97 -15.11 16.89
CA SER A 155 3.62 -14.99 15.48
C SER A 155 3.56 -16.36 14.78
N GLY A 156 2.86 -16.44 13.66
CA GLY A 156 2.84 -17.62 12.79
C GLY A 156 4.19 -17.91 12.13
N HIS A 157 5.02 -16.87 11.92
CA HIS A 157 6.39 -17.03 11.44
C HIS A 157 7.22 -17.89 12.40
N ALA A 158 7.03 -17.71 13.71
CA ALA A 158 7.80 -18.40 14.73
C ALA A 158 7.45 -19.89 14.93
N GLU A 159 6.45 -20.42 14.22
CA GLU A 159 5.97 -21.79 14.42
C GLU A 159 5.65 -22.59 13.15
N ILE A 160 5.88 -22.03 11.96
CA ILE A 160 5.37 -22.64 10.71
C ILE A 160 5.89 -24.07 10.46
N LEU A 161 7.17 -24.35 10.67
CA LEU A 161 7.73 -25.70 10.55
C LEU A 161 7.34 -26.54 11.76
N SER A 162 7.58 -26.04 12.97
CA SER A 162 7.35 -26.81 14.20
C SER A 162 5.90 -27.26 14.34
N ALA A 163 4.93 -26.38 14.05
CA ALA A 163 3.51 -26.71 14.06
C ALA A 163 3.12 -27.69 12.96
N ASN A 164 3.74 -27.64 11.78
CA ASN A 164 3.43 -28.59 10.71
C ASN A 164 3.95 -29.99 10.99
N ILE A 165 5.20 -30.13 11.44
CA ILE A 165 5.77 -31.47 11.72
C ILE A 165 5.12 -32.10 12.95
N ASP A 166 4.63 -31.28 13.91
CA ASP A 166 3.97 -31.73 15.13
C ASP A 166 2.45 -31.95 14.98
N ASN A 167 1.91 -31.82 13.76
CA ASN A 167 0.49 -32.02 13.48
C ASN A 167 0.28 -33.28 12.63
N PRO A 168 -0.54 -34.27 13.04
CA PRO A 168 -0.84 -35.45 12.22
C PRO A 168 -1.46 -35.16 10.85
N SER A 169 -2.01 -33.97 10.63
CA SER A 169 -2.53 -33.49 9.34
C SER A 169 -1.52 -32.63 8.56
N GLY A 170 -0.32 -32.45 9.11
CA GLY A 170 0.76 -31.69 8.50
C GLY A 170 1.26 -32.34 7.22
N HIS A 171 1.70 -31.50 6.29
CA HIS A 171 2.16 -31.91 4.97
C HIS A 171 3.46 -31.21 4.58
N TRP A 172 4.19 -30.70 5.56
CA TRP A 172 5.49 -30.08 5.35
C TRP A 172 6.46 -31.10 4.76
N SER A 173 7.25 -30.65 3.80
CA SER A 173 8.28 -31.40 3.12
C SER A 173 9.51 -30.51 2.92
N GLU A 174 10.63 -31.10 2.53
CA GLU A 174 11.86 -30.37 2.24
C GLU A 174 11.67 -29.26 1.18
N GLY A 175 10.75 -29.45 0.22
CA GLY A 175 10.39 -28.40 -0.75
C GLY A 175 9.72 -27.16 -0.13
N CYS A 176 9.36 -27.20 1.16
CA CYS A 176 8.85 -26.05 1.89
C CYS A 176 9.95 -25.31 2.67
N ALA A 177 11.16 -25.87 2.77
CA ALA A 177 12.20 -25.38 3.68
C ALA A 177 12.72 -23.99 3.28
N SER A 178 12.81 -23.67 1.99
CA SER A 178 13.23 -22.36 1.47
C SER A 178 12.41 -21.20 2.05
N CYS A 179 11.13 -21.42 2.34
CA CYS A 179 10.22 -20.41 2.89
C CYS A 179 9.80 -20.65 4.35
N HIS A 180 10.21 -21.75 4.98
CA HIS A 180 9.78 -22.14 6.34
C HIS A 180 10.93 -22.42 7.32
N THR A 181 12.17 -22.13 6.91
CA THR A 181 13.39 -22.28 7.74
C THR A 181 14.35 -21.12 7.47
N VAL A 182 15.42 -21.02 8.27
CA VAL A 182 16.47 -20.03 8.08
C VAL A 182 17.54 -20.56 7.14
N GLY A 183 17.74 -19.87 6.01
CA GLY A 183 18.93 -20.05 5.19
C GLY A 183 18.99 -21.29 4.29
N TYR A 184 17.87 -22.00 4.09
CA TYR A 184 17.84 -23.19 3.24
C TYR A 184 18.16 -22.88 1.76
N ASP A 185 19.31 -23.34 1.26
CA ASP A 185 19.74 -23.24 -0.12
C ASP A 185 20.79 -24.32 -0.48
N LEU A 186 20.33 -25.39 -1.13
CA LEU A 186 21.16 -26.57 -1.47
C LEU A 186 22.38 -26.27 -2.36
N ASP A 187 22.42 -25.10 -3.00
CA ASP A 187 23.51 -24.69 -3.88
C ASP A 187 24.53 -23.77 -3.17
N ALA A 188 24.34 -23.43 -1.89
CA ALA A 188 25.15 -22.44 -1.19
C ALA A 188 25.58 -22.87 0.24
N ASP A 189 26.87 -23.17 0.40
CA ASP A 189 27.49 -23.44 1.72
C ASP A 189 27.58 -22.14 2.56
N ASN A 190 26.59 -21.90 3.41
CA ASN A 190 26.45 -20.63 4.16
C ASN A 190 25.92 -20.81 5.60
N ASP A 191 26.11 -22.01 6.16
CA ASP A 191 25.62 -22.45 7.47
C ASP A 191 24.07 -22.42 7.60
N GLY A 192 23.37 -22.65 6.48
CA GLY A 192 21.91 -22.67 6.39
C GLY A 192 21.29 -23.95 6.96
N PHE A 193 19.94 -23.97 6.98
CA PHE A 193 19.19 -25.12 7.49
C PHE A 193 19.57 -26.44 6.81
N ASP A 194 19.86 -26.42 5.51
CA ASP A 194 20.21 -27.61 4.73
C ASP A 194 21.60 -28.19 5.08
N GLU A 195 22.62 -27.35 5.31
CA GLU A 195 23.90 -27.84 5.81
C GLU A 195 23.79 -28.42 7.22
N VAL A 196 23.05 -27.75 8.09
CA VAL A 196 22.93 -28.15 9.50
C VAL A 196 22.09 -29.43 9.62
N MET A 197 20.97 -29.55 8.89
CA MET A 197 20.18 -30.78 8.87
C MET A 197 20.99 -31.96 8.33
N ALA A 198 21.82 -31.75 7.30
CA ALA A 198 22.68 -32.79 6.75
C ALA A 198 23.77 -33.21 7.76
N THR A 199 24.29 -32.26 8.53
CA THR A 199 25.32 -32.48 9.56
C THR A 199 24.78 -33.29 10.74
N GLU A 200 23.60 -32.94 11.26
CA GLU A 200 22.97 -33.70 12.34
C GLU A 200 22.24 -34.97 11.86
N GLY A 201 22.06 -35.13 10.54
CA GLY A 201 21.37 -36.27 9.95
C GLY A 201 19.86 -36.26 10.21
N TRP A 202 19.25 -35.08 10.29
CA TRP A 202 17.81 -34.95 10.45
C TRP A 202 17.11 -35.23 9.12
N GLU A 203 16.17 -36.18 9.13
CA GLU A 203 15.28 -36.45 8.00
C GLU A 203 13.89 -35.95 8.32
N VAL A 204 13.18 -35.43 7.31
CA VAL A 204 11.81 -34.95 7.45
C VAL A 204 10.90 -36.08 7.97
N PRO A 205 10.35 -35.97 9.18
CA PRO A 205 9.53 -37.04 9.74
C PRO A 205 8.15 -37.05 9.10
N HIS A 206 7.47 -38.20 9.16
CA HIS A 206 6.03 -38.19 8.95
C HIS A 206 5.38 -37.37 10.07
N ALA A 207 4.52 -36.42 9.69
CA ALA A 207 3.94 -35.46 10.61
C ALA A 207 3.14 -36.17 11.73
N ALA A 208 3.51 -35.89 12.98
CA ALA A 208 2.99 -36.57 14.17
C ALA A 208 3.29 -35.75 15.43
N LEU A 209 2.41 -35.86 16.43
CA LEU A 209 2.59 -35.21 17.73
C LEU A 209 3.90 -35.69 18.40
N GLY A 210 4.69 -34.75 18.92
CA GLY A 210 5.96 -34.99 19.58
C GLY A 210 7.18 -34.87 18.67
N ASN A 211 7.00 -34.71 17.35
CA ASN A 211 8.11 -34.53 16.41
C ASN A 211 8.92 -33.27 16.71
N TRP A 212 8.28 -32.16 17.10
CA TRP A 212 9.02 -30.95 17.45
C TRP A 212 9.85 -31.13 18.72
N ALA A 213 9.27 -31.77 19.74
CA ALA A 213 9.99 -32.08 20.98
C ALA A 213 11.17 -33.03 20.74
N ALA A 214 11.02 -34.00 19.84
CA ALA A 214 12.11 -34.88 19.43
C ALA A 214 13.21 -34.11 18.67
N MET A 215 12.83 -33.21 17.76
CA MET A 215 13.78 -32.36 17.04
C MET A 215 14.63 -31.51 18.01
N LEU A 216 14.00 -30.85 18.99
CA LEU A 216 14.71 -30.08 20.02
C LEU A 216 15.68 -30.93 20.88
N ALA A 217 15.34 -32.20 21.12
CA ALA A 217 16.14 -33.08 21.99
C ALA A 217 17.30 -33.75 21.25
N ASP A 218 17.05 -34.20 20.02
CA ASP A 218 17.94 -35.08 19.28
C ASP A 218 18.70 -34.35 18.15
N TYR A 219 18.17 -33.21 17.68
CA TYR A 219 18.70 -32.40 16.56
C TYR A 219 18.67 -30.89 16.90
N PRO A 220 19.31 -30.45 18.01
CA PRO A 220 19.20 -29.09 18.51
C PRO A 220 19.76 -28.03 17.56
N ASP A 221 20.80 -28.34 16.77
CA ASP A 221 21.37 -27.36 15.83
C ASP A 221 20.42 -27.15 14.64
N THR A 222 19.77 -28.21 14.15
CA THR A 222 18.73 -28.11 13.11
C THR A 222 17.51 -27.37 13.66
N ALA A 223 17.10 -27.65 14.90
CA ALA A 223 15.98 -26.97 15.56
C ALA A 223 16.25 -25.47 15.71
N ARG A 224 17.52 -25.06 15.83
CA ARG A 224 17.93 -23.67 15.95
C ARG A 224 17.57 -22.82 14.73
N LEU A 225 17.55 -23.43 13.54
CA LEU A 225 17.26 -22.79 12.24
C LEU A 225 15.82 -23.06 11.75
N ALA A 226 14.98 -23.75 12.53
CA ALA A 226 13.58 -24.01 12.17
C ALA A 226 12.72 -22.74 12.20
N ASN A 227 11.60 -22.77 11.45
CA ASN A 227 10.63 -21.68 11.35
C ASN A 227 11.19 -20.42 10.65
N ILE A 228 10.37 -19.37 10.57
CA ILE A 228 10.78 -18.07 10.04
C ILE A 228 11.20 -17.16 11.20
N GLN A 229 12.46 -16.74 11.16
CA GLN A 229 13.12 -16.00 12.22
C GLN A 229 13.56 -14.61 11.72
N CYS A 230 14.28 -13.88 12.59
CA CYS A 230 14.78 -12.54 12.28
C CYS A 230 15.62 -12.51 11.01
N GLU A 231 16.45 -13.53 10.81
CA GLU A 231 17.41 -13.61 9.71
C GLU A 231 16.73 -13.73 8.33
N ASN A 232 15.56 -14.35 8.24
CA ASN A 232 14.82 -14.43 6.98
C ASN A 232 14.46 -13.05 6.41
N CYS A 233 14.22 -12.05 7.26
CA CYS A 233 13.92 -10.69 6.84
C CYS A 233 15.14 -9.76 6.88
N HIS A 234 16.07 -9.99 7.82
CA HIS A 234 17.20 -9.10 8.11
C HIS A 234 18.55 -9.58 7.56
N GLY A 235 18.54 -10.68 6.80
CA GLY A 235 19.74 -11.35 6.31
C GLY A 235 20.53 -12.07 7.42
N PRO A 236 21.67 -12.68 7.06
CA PRO A 236 22.41 -13.57 7.96
C PRO A 236 22.96 -12.87 9.21
N GLN A 237 23.04 -13.60 10.32
CA GLN A 237 23.46 -13.08 11.60
C GLN A 237 24.98 -12.88 11.71
N GLU A 238 25.79 -13.81 11.19
CA GLU A 238 27.24 -13.77 11.29
C GLU A 238 27.84 -12.89 10.18
N THR A 239 27.79 -11.58 10.43
CA THR A 239 28.10 -10.55 9.43
C THR A 239 28.60 -9.25 10.08
N GLY A 240 29.39 -8.47 9.33
CA GLY A 240 29.76 -7.10 9.72
C GLY A 240 28.58 -6.11 9.79
N ALA A 241 27.40 -6.49 9.27
CA ALA A 241 26.19 -5.69 9.30
C ALA A 241 25.36 -5.84 10.58
N HIS A 242 25.67 -6.76 11.51
CA HIS A 242 24.80 -7.04 12.66
C HIS A 242 24.50 -5.80 13.52
N GLY A 243 25.49 -4.90 13.68
CA GLY A 243 25.30 -3.61 14.35
C GLY A 243 24.82 -2.47 13.45
N GLN A 244 24.38 -2.74 12.22
CA GLN A 244 24.05 -1.74 11.19
C GLN A 244 22.61 -1.91 10.69
N ALA A 245 21.66 -1.20 11.30
CA ALA A 245 20.24 -1.29 10.96
C ALA A 245 19.98 -1.06 9.46
N ASP A 246 20.51 0.00 8.87
CA ASP A 246 20.27 0.38 7.47
C ASP A 246 20.68 -0.67 6.42
N ALA A 247 21.56 -1.60 6.77
CA ALA A 247 21.96 -2.69 5.88
C ALA A 247 21.02 -3.90 5.97
N ARG A 248 20.26 -4.01 7.06
CA ARG A 248 19.45 -5.17 7.44
C ARG A 248 17.95 -4.88 7.43
N THR A 249 17.52 -3.63 7.38
CA THR A 249 16.10 -3.26 7.38
C THR A 249 15.69 -2.71 6.03
N SER A 250 14.53 -3.16 5.54
CA SER A 250 13.85 -2.60 4.38
C SER A 250 12.36 -2.54 4.67
N VAL A 251 11.68 -1.54 4.10
CA VAL A 251 10.21 -1.45 4.12
C VAL A 251 9.61 -1.80 2.75
N SER A 252 10.44 -2.19 1.77
CA SER A 252 9.96 -2.76 0.50
C SER A 252 9.18 -4.05 0.77
N SER A 253 8.12 -4.27 -0.01
CA SER A 253 7.36 -5.51 -0.01
C SER A 253 8.20 -6.71 -0.47
N ASP A 254 9.33 -6.51 -1.16
CA ASP A 254 10.20 -7.58 -1.66
C ASP A 254 10.69 -8.50 -0.54
N VAL A 255 10.89 -7.95 0.66
CA VAL A 255 11.26 -8.74 1.86
C VAL A 255 10.21 -9.80 2.15
N CYS A 256 8.93 -9.45 1.98
CA CYS A 256 7.80 -10.36 2.16
C CYS A 256 7.62 -11.26 0.92
N GLY A 257 7.86 -10.72 -0.28
CA GLY A 257 7.75 -11.40 -1.57
C GLY A 257 8.64 -12.63 -1.69
N ALA A 258 9.80 -12.65 -1.01
CA ALA A 258 10.70 -13.80 -0.97
C ALA A 258 10.00 -15.13 -0.59
N CYS A 259 8.91 -15.07 0.19
CA CYS A 259 8.08 -16.25 0.53
C CYS A 259 6.61 -16.09 0.11
N HIS A 260 6.06 -14.88 0.18
CA HIS A 260 4.68 -14.57 -0.19
C HIS A 260 4.53 -14.18 -1.67
N GLY A 261 5.48 -14.55 -2.51
CA GLY A 261 5.50 -14.35 -3.95
C GLY A 261 5.58 -15.64 -4.76
N GLU A 262 5.06 -16.78 -4.25
CA GLU A 262 5.00 -18.06 -4.98
C GLU A 262 3.55 -18.41 -5.39
N PRO A 263 2.95 -17.71 -6.37
CA PRO A 263 1.62 -18.04 -6.86
C PRO A 263 1.63 -19.41 -7.57
N PRO A 264 0.50 -20.10 -7.62
CA PRO A 264 -0.79 -19.73 -7.03
C PRO A 264 -0.90 -20.15 -5.55
N ARG A 265 0.15 -20.69 -4.92
CA ARG A 265 0.07 -21.22 -3.55
C ARG A 265 0.17 -20.12 -2.48
N HIS A 266 1.02 -19.13 -2.74
CA HIS A 266 1.38 -18.08 -1.81
C HIS A 266 1.40 -16.70 -2.50
N GLY A 267 0.52 -16.42 -3.47
CA GLY A 267 0.59 -15.23 -4.32
C GLY A 267 0.09 -13.90 -3.74
N ARG A 268 0.27 -13.64 -2.44
CA ARG A 268 -0.22 -12.38 -1.82
C ARG A 268 0.57 -11.15 -2.29
N PHE A 269 1.86 -11.33 -2.57
CA PHE A 269 2.71 -10.28 -3.12
C PHE A 269 2.19 -9.85 -4.49
N GLN A 270 1.90 -10.78 -5.39
CA GLN A 270 1.35 -10.46 -6.72
C GLN A 270 -0.03 -9.81 -6.64
N GLN A 271 -0.90 -10.27 -5.72
CA GLN A 271 -2.18 -9.60 -5.47
C GLN A 271 -2.01 -8.14 -5.02
N TRP A 272 -0.99 -7.87 -4.20
CA TRP A 272 -0.65 -6.50 -3.79
C TRP A 272 -0.08 -5.69 -4.97
N GLU A 273 0.78 -6.28 -5.80
CA GLU A 273 1.33 -5.63 -7.00
C GLU A 273 0.25 -5.19 -7.99
N GLU A 274 -0.84 -5.95 -8.11
CA GLU A 274 -2.00 -5.55 -8.92
C GLU A 274 -2.80 -4.38 -8.35
N SER A 275 -2.63 -4.09 -7.06
CA SER A 275 -3.38 -3.04 -6.40
C SER A 275 -2.70 -1.67 -6.55
N ASN A 276 -3.49 -0.60 -6.47
CA ASN A 276 -2.96 0.77 -6.44
C ASN A 276 -2.13 1.08 -5.16
N HIS A 277 -2.09 0.18 -4.16
CA HIS A 277 -1.19 0.31 -3.02
C HIS A 277 0.28 0.06 -3.41
N ALA A 278 0.55 -0.62 -4.53
CA ALA A 278 1.88 -0.81 -5.08
C ALA A 278 2.35 0.32 -6.02
N ASP A 279 1.59 1.41 -6.16
CA ASP A 279 1.93 2.50 -7.10
C ASP A 279 3.14 3.34 -6.63
N TYR A 280 4.31 2.99 -7.14
CA TYR A 280 5.55 3.75 -6.93
C TYR A 280 5.50 5.16 -7.54
N THR A 281 4.76 5.38 -8.62
CA THR A 281 4.69 6.71 -9.26
C THR A 281 4.12 7.72 -8.28
N LEU A 282 2.98 7.37 -7.66
CA LEU A 282 2.35 8.22 -6.65
C LEU A 282 3.22 8.37 -5.40
N ALA A 283 3.86 7.29 -4.93
CA ALA A 283 4.77 7.34 -3.78
C ALA A 283 5.94 8.32 -4.01
N ILE A 284 6.56 8.27 -5.20
CA ILE A 284 7.67 9.13 -5.61
C ILE A 284 7.22 10.60 -5.67
N GLU A 285 6.08 10.88 -6.32
CA GLU A 285 5.54 12.24 -6.44
C GLU A 285 5.21 12.89 -5.09
N ARG A 286 4.84 12.06 -4.09
CA ARG A 286 4.42 12.53 -2.76
C ARG A 286 5.49 12.34 -1.68
N ALA A 287 6.64 11.77 -2.03
CA ALA A 287 7.67 11.27 -1.11
C ALA A 287 7.94 12.20 0.08
N THR A 288 8.28 13.46 -0.18
CA THR A 288 8.71 14.40 0.86
C THR A 288 7.62 15.37 1.31
N ASN A 289 6.37 15.15 0.91
CA ASN A 289 5.24 15.98 1.33
C ASN A 289 4.65 15.44 2.65
N ALA A 290 4.82 16.17 3.76
CA ALA A 290 4.34 15.74 5.07
C ALA A 290 2.81 15.53 5.17
N SER A 291 2.02 16.10 4.26
CA SER A 291 0.56 15.93 4.25
C SER A 291 0.12 14.72 3.43
N CYS A 292 0.81 14.43 2.32
CA CYS A 292 0.48 13.32 1.41
C CYS A 292 1.21 12.03 1.81
N GLY A 293 2.47 12.14 2.23
CA GLY A 293 3.35 11.01 2.56
C GLY A 293 2.86 10.16 3.72
N ARG A 294 2.02 10.70 4.61
CA ARG A 294 1.42 9.93 5.72
C ARG A 294 0.48 8.80 5.27
N CYS A 295 -0.01 8.85 4.03
CA CYS A 295 -0.88 7.82 3.44
C CYS A 295 -0.28 7.17 2.20
N HIS A 296 0.52 7.90 1.42
CA HIS A 296 1.03 7.44 0.11
C HIS A 296 2.49 6.94 0.14
N VAL A 297 3.15 6.94 1.29
CA VAL A 297 4.55 6.50 1.43
C VAL A 297 4.67 5.62 2.67
N ALA A 298 5.19 4.39 2.54
CA ALA A 298 5.28 3.46 3.67
C ALA A 298 6.05 4.06 4.86
N GLN A 299 7.22 4.65 4.60
CA GLN A 299 8.02 5.32 5.63
C GLN A 299 7.25 6.45 6.30
N GLY A 300 6.48 7.21 5.51
CA GLY A 300 5.66 8.31 5.99
C GLY A 300 4.53 7.86 6.89
N PHE A 301 3.81 6.80 6.52
CA PHE A 301 2.78 6.20 7.37
C PHE A 301 3.37 5.68 8.68
N LEU A 302 4.47 4.93 8.63
CA LEU A 302 5.11 4.37 9.82
C LEU A 302 5.66 5.46 10.77
N ALA A 303 6.13 6.58 10.24
CA ALA A 303 6.53 7.74 11.03
C ALA A 303 5.34 8.50 11.63
N TRP A 304 4.20 8.52 10.91
CA TRP A 304 2.99 9.23 11.32
C TRP A 304 2.12 8.47 12.31
N LEU A 305 2.06 7.14 12.21
CA LEU A 305 1.13 6.33 13.00
C LEU A 305 1.22 6.58 14.52
N PRO A 306 2.41 6.65 15.15
CA PRO A 306 2.50 6.98 16.58
C PRO A 306 1.91 8.35 16.92
N GLN A 307 2.15 9.36 16.09
CA GLN A 307 1.58 10.71 16.24
C GLN A 307 0.04 10.67 16.13
N LEU A 308 -0.50 9.89 15.20
CA LEU A 308 -1.93 9.70 15.05
C LEU A 308 -2.55 9.02 16.28
N GLU A 309 -1.90 7.99 16.82
CA GLU A 309 -2.32 7.27 18.04
C GLU A 309 -2.32 8.17 19.28
N GLU A 310 -1.40 9.14 19.35
CA GLU A 310 -1.39 10.20 20.35
C GLU A 310 -2.50 11.25 20.16
N GLY A 311 -3.28 11.13 19.09
CA GLY A 311 -4.46 11.95 18.81
C GLY A 311 -4.19 13.16 17.94
N ASN A 312 -3.03 13.22 17.26
CA ASN A 312 -2.69 14.30 16.34
C ASN A 312 -2.81 13.84 14.86
N PRO A 313 -3.96 14.08 14.21
CA PRO A 313 -4.17 13.74 12.80
C PRO A 313 -3.57 14.75 11.81
N GLY A 314 -2.69 15.63 12.27
CA GLY A 314 -2.01 16.62 11.45
C GLY A 314 -1.05 16.01 10.41
N ASN A 315 -0.28 16.89 9.76
CA ASN A 315 0.81 16.45 8.89
C ASN A 315 1.90 15.74 9.72
N ILE A 316 2.78 14.99 9.05
CA ILE A 316 3.95 14.38 9.68
C ILE A 316 4.78 15.46 10.37
N GLU A 317 5.01 15.32 11.67
CA GLU A 317 5.89 16.19 12.46
C GLU A 317 7.32 15.65 12.57
N ALA A 318 7.49 14.32 12.45
CA ALA A 318 8.79 13.68 12.44
C ALA A 318 9.66 14.15 11.25
N GLU A 319 10.98 14.12 11.41
CA GLU A 319 11.92 14.42 10.33
C GLU A 319 11.75 13.42 9.18
N ILE A 320 11.52 13.93 7.98
CA ILE A 320 11.47 13.13 6.75
C ILE A 320 12.91 12.83 6.32
N THR A 321 13.33 11.58 6.49
CA THR A 321 14.69 11.12 6.20
C THR A 321 14.83 10.38 4.87
N TRP A 322 13.71 10.07 4.20
CA TRP A 322 13.69 9.44 2.89
C TRP A 322 13.60 10.48 1.76
N THR A 323 13.93 10.03 0.55
CA THR A 323 13.87 10.84 -0.68
C THR A 323 12.87 10.23 -1.65
N ALA A 324 12.62 10.92 -2.77
CA ALA A 324 11.89 10.35 -3.90
C ALA A 324 12.50 9.02 -4.40
N GLU A 325 13.81 8.83 -4.23
CA GLU A 325 14.52 7.64 -4.72
C GLU A 325 14.46 6.44 -3.77
N THR A 326 14.06 6.68 -2.53
CA THR A 326 14.00 5.67 -1.47
C THR A 326 12.60 5.56 -0.89
N ALA A 327 11.61 6.26 -1.46
CA ALA A 327 10.23 6.22 -1.03
C ALA A 327 9.60 4.93 -1.53
N GLU A 328 9.00 4.18 -0.61
CA GLU A 328 8.27 2.96 -0.90
C GLU A 328 6.77 3.28 -0.91
N PRO A 329 5.97 2.61 -1.77
CA PRO A 329 4.52 2.80 -1.80
C PRO A 329 3.86 2.19 -0.55
N VAL A 330 2.56 1.95 -0.54
CA VAL A 330 1.89 1.34 0.61
C VAL A 330 2.20 -0.16 0.65
N THR A 331 3.33 -0.51 1.26
CA THR A 331 3.86 -1.89 1.30
C THR A 331 3.22 -2.76 2.40
N CYS A 332 3.56 -4.05 2.43
CA CYS A 332 3.04 -5.01 3.40
C CYS A 332 3.19 -4.54 4.86
N VAL A 333 4.32 -3.90 5.17
CA VAL A 333 4.64 -3.45 6.54
C VAL A 333 3.85 -2.23 6.99
N VAL A 334 3.15 -1.54 6.08
CA VAL A 334 2.18 -0.49 6.46
C VAL A 334 1.02 -1.11 7.22
N CYS A 335 0.54 -2.27 6.75
CA CYS A 335 -0.60 -2.95 7.36
C CYS A 335 -0.19 -3.92 8.47
N HIS A 336 0.90 -4.65 8.28
CA HIS A 336 1.36 -5.71 9.17
C HIS A 336 2.61 -5.29 9.95
N ASP A 337 2.65 -5.57 11.24
CA ASP A 337 3.92 -5.58 11.97
C ASP A 337 4.57 -6.96 11.76
N PRO A 338 5.74 -7.06 11.10
CA PRO A 338 6.41 -8.34 10.87
C PRO A 338 6.84 -9.05 12.17
N HIS A 339 6.88 -8.32 13.30
CA HIS A 339 7.13 -8.88 14.63
C HIS A 339 5.84 -9.16 15.41
N GLY A 340 4.69 -8.74 14.88
CA GLY A 340 3.40 -8.76 15.55
C GLY A 340 2.92 -10.18 15.84
N GLN A 341 2.07 -10.29 16.85
CA GLN A 341 1.40 -11.55 17.20
C GLN A 341 0.35 -11.94 16.14
N GLY A 342 0.07 -13.23 16.06
CA GLY A 342 -0.98 -13.78 15.20
C GLY A 342 -0.47 -14.99 14.44
N LYS A 343 -1.17 -16.12 14.55
CA LYS A 343 -0.67 -17.43 14.12
C LYS A 343 -1.28 -17.91 12.81
N ILE A 344 -2.54 -17.53 12.56
CA ILE A 344 -3.38 -18.10 11.51
C ILE A 344 -4.10 -16.98 10.77
N SER A 345 -3.96 -16.94 9.44
CA SER A 345 -4.72 -16.03 8.56
C SER A 345 -5.98 -16.67 7.94
N GLY A 346 -6.27 -17.93 8.27
CA GLY A 346 -7.52 -18.65 7.93
C GLY A 346 -8.48 -18.69 9.10
N GLU A 347 -9.50 -19.55 9.12
CA GLU A 347 -10.50 -19.59 10.21
C GLU A 347 -10.06 -20.45 11.41
N PRO A 348 -10.01 -19.90 12.64
CA PRO A 348 -10.26 -18.50 13.02
C PRO A 348 -9.05 -17.59 12.71
N ASN A 349 -9.32 -16.39 12.18
CA ASN A 349 -8.26 -15.48 11.75
C ASN A 349 -7.70 -14.69 12.94
N THR A 350 -6.47 -15.02 13.31
CA THR A 350 -5.73 -14.41 14.43
C THR A 350 -4.62 -13.47 13.97
N ALA A 351 -4.45 -13.29 12.65
CA ALA A 351 -3.51 -12.32 12.12
C ALA A 351 -3.96 -10.89 12.47
N THR A 352 -3.01 -10.09 12.94
CA THR A 352 -3.25 -8.70 13.33
C THR A 352 -2.80 -7.71 12.26
N VAL A 353 -3.44 -6.55 12.25
CA VAL A 353 -2.99 -5.35 11.54
C VAL A 353 -2.67 -4.23 12.55
N ARG A 354 -1.93 -3.19 12.12
CA ARG A 354 -1.45 -2.14 13.01
C ARG A 354 -2.55 -1.36 13.73
N VAL A 355 -3.72 -1.21 13.11
CA VAL A 355 -4.86 -0.47 13.67
C VAL A 355 -6.11 -1.33 13.61
N GLU A 356 -6.64 -1.70 14.78
CA GLU A 356 -7.82 -2.56 14.90
C GLU A 356 -8.83 -2.03 15.92
N GLY A 357 -10.09 -2.40 15.72
CA GLY A 357 -11.19 -2.07 16.62
C GLY A 357 -11.71 -0.66 16.38
N ASN A 358 -10.98 0.37 16.79
CA ASN A 358 -11.38 1.77 16.64
C ASN A 358 -10.30 2.56 15.88
N THR A 359 -10.69 3.65 15.22
CA THR A 359 -9.71 4.60 14.71
C THR A 359 -9.29 5.58 15.80
N SER A 360 -8.08 6.12 15.66
CA SER A 360 -7.72 7.41 16.24
C SER A 360 -8.59 8.54 15.66
N MET A 361 -8.39 9.78 16.13
CA MET A 361 -9.02 10.94 15.48
C MET A 361 -8.55 10.96 14.04
N LEU A 362 -9.45 10.89 13.07
CA LEU A 362 -9.08 10.91 11.66
C LEU A 362 -8.82 12.35 11.20
N PRO A 363 -8.01 12.55 10.15
CA PRO A 363 -7.88 13.86 9.50
C PRO A 363 -9.22 14.48 9.07
N ALA A 364 -10.21 13.66 8.74
CA ALA A 364 -11.59 14.06 8.47
C ALA A 364 -12.37 14.59 9.71
N GLY A 365 -11.77 14.62 10.90
CA GLY A 365 -12.32 15.30 12.08
C GLY A 365 -13.23 14.46 12.99
N PHE A 366 -13.37 13.16 12.72
CA PHE A 366 -14.17 12.26 13.56
C PHE A 366 -13.42 10.94 13.86
N LYS A 367 -13.99 10.13 14.78
CA LYS A 367 -13.48 8.80 15.13
C LYS A 367 -14.50 7.74 14.74
N VAL A 368 -14.02 6.57 14.33
CA VAL A 368 -14.87 5.40 14.10
C VAL A 368 -14.71 4.41 15.25
N ILE A 369 -15.83 3.95 15.78
CA ILE A 369 -15.89 2.95 16.85
C ILE A 369 -16.43 1.63 16.29
N GLY A 370 -15.75 0.53 16.59
CA GLY A 370 -16.14 -0.81 16.14
C GLY A 370 -16.03 -0.96 14.62
N ALA A 371 -14.87 -0.61 14.07
CA ALA A 371 -14.48 -0.86 12.68
C ALA A 371 -13.73 -2.21 12.49
N GLY A 372 -13.29 -2.86 13.58
CA GLY A 372 -12.48 -4.07 13.49
C GLY A 372 -11.19 -3.81 12.72
N ARG A 373 -10.75 -4.74 11.86
CA ARG A 373 -9.55 -4.56 11.02
C ARG A 373 -9.69 -3.45 9.97
N GLY A 374 -10.90 -3.07 9.57
CA GLY A 374 -11.13 -1.93 8.69
C GLY A 374 -10.73 -0.58 9.29
N ALA A 375 -10.46 -0.49 10.60
CA ALA A 375 -9.94 0.73 11.23
C ALA A 375 -8.62 1.21 10.58
N LEU A 376 -7.78 0.28 10.12
CA LEU A 376 -6.57 0.60 9.37
C LEU A 376 -6.90 1.25 8.03
N CYS A 377 -7.85 0.72 7.26
CA CYS A 377 -8.28 1.28 5.98
C CYS A 377 -8.75 2.73 6.15
N MET A 378 -9.57 2.97 7.18
CA MET A 378 -10.16 4.27 7.48
C MET A 378 -9.13 5.34 7.86
N THR A 379 -7.94 4.93 8.31
CA THR A 379 -6.85 5.83 8.67
C THR A 379 -6.38 6.66 7.46
N CYS A 380 -6.43 6.08 6.26
CA CYS A 380 -6.05 6.76 5.01
C CYS A 380 -7.26 7.16 4.16
N HIS A 381 -8.30 6.32 4.11
CA HIS A 381 -9.48 6.52 3.25
C HIS A 381 -10.54 7.41 3.89
N ASN A 382 -10.18 8.66 4.16
CA ASN A 382 -11.10 9.71 4.62
C ASN A 382 -10.85 11.07 3.92
N SER A 383 -11.81 11.99 4.04
CA SER A 383 -11.82 13.29 3.34
C SER A 383 -10.73 14.29 3.77
N ARG A 384 -9.98 14.02 4.84
CA ARG A 384 -8.86 14.82 5.42
C ARG A 384 -9.14 16.24 5.90
N ASN A 385 -10.24 16.86 5.48
CA ASN A 385 -10.43 18.31 5.56
C ASN A 385 -11.18 18.77 6.81
N SER A 386 -10.94 18.08 7.93
CA SER A 386 -11.66 18.24 9.20
C SER A 386 -13.17 18.00 9.06
N GLU A 387 -13.92 18.14 10.17
CA GLU A 387 -15.37 17.91 10.17
C GLU A 387 -16.09 18.97 9.32
N ARG A 388 -17.02 18.52 8.45
CA ARG A 388 -17.65 19.32 7.39
C ARG A 388 -19.16 19.07 7.30
N ASN A 389 -19.93 19.86 8.03
CA ASN A 389 -21.39 19.83 7.98
C ASN A 389 -21.97 21.19 8.39
N ASP A 390 -23.29 21.36 8.32
CA ASP A 390 -23.97 22.62 8.64
C ASP A 390 -23.77 23.11 10.08
N VAL A 391 -23.37 22.22 11.00
CA VAL A 391 -23.11 22.56 12.41
C VAL A 391 -21.63 22.92 12.62
N ALA A 392 -20.71 22.05 12.19
CA ALA A 392 -19.28 22.19 12.44
C ALA A 392 -18.63 23.28 11.56
N MET A 393 -19.09 23.44 10.32
CA MET A 393 -18.55 24.43 9.38
C MET A 393 -19.68 25.08 8.55
N PRO A 394 -20.49 25.98 9.17
CA PRO A 394 -21.69 26.53 8.54
C PRO A 394 -21.41 27.43 7.32
N VAL A 395 -20.21 28.02 7.25
CA VAL A 395 -19.70 28.79 6.11
C VAL A 395 -18.74 27.93 5.31
N THR A 396 -18.88 27.94 3.99
CA THR A 396 -18.07 27.09 3.14
C THR A 396 -16.72 27.72 2.79
N ASP A 397 -15.79 26.80 2.58
CA ASP A 397 -14.48 27.03 2.03
C ASP A 397 -14.40 26.19 0.77
N ASP A 398 -13.53 26.58 -0.15
CA ASP A 398 -13.48 26.07 -1.51
C ASP A 398 -12.69 24.77 -1.64
N ARG A 399 -12.21 24.19 -0.54
CA ARG A 399 -11.62 22.86 -0.54
C ARG A 399 -12.67 21.81 -0.82
N VAL A 400 -12.36 20.89 -1.72
CA VAL A 400 -13.13 19.66 -1.92
C VAL A 400 -12.74 18.61 -0.88
N PRO A 401 -13.58 17.61 -0.57
CA PRO A 401 -13.11 16.43 0.14
C PRO A 401 -11.95 15.78 -0.62
N HIS A 402 -10.99 15.21 0.09
CA HIS A 402 -10.01 14.34 -0.54
C HIS A 402 -10.74 13.16 -1.19
N THR A 403 -10.32 12.77 -2.40
CA THR A 403 -11.02 11.75 -3.20
C THR A 403 -11.22 10.44 -2.45
N ALA A 404 -10.33 10.06 -1.53
CA ALA A 404 -10.53 8.89 -0.68
C ALA A 404 -11.61 9.12 0.42
N ALA A 405 -12.87 9.37 0.08
CA ALA A 405 -13.94 9.74 1.01
C ALA A 405 -14.74 8.55 1.59
N GLN A 406 -14.23 7.31 1.45
CA GLN A 406 -14.98 6.08 1.74
C GLN A 406 -15.46 6.00 3.19
N THR A 407 -14.61 6.38 4.16
CA THR A 407 -14.98 6.34 5.58
C THR A 407 -16.10 7.31 5.89
N ASP A 408 -16.04 8.52 5.35
CA ASP A 408 -17.02 9.57 5.56
C ASP A 408 -18.42 9.09 5.12
N VAL A 409 -18.53 8.54 3.90
CA VAL A 409 -19.82 8.04 3.38
C VAL A 409 -20.28 6.79 4.13
N LEU A 410 -19.41 5.82 4.37
CA LEU A 410 -19.75 4.60 5.12
C LEU A 410 -20.28 4.92 6.52
N MET A 411 -19.74 5.95 7.16
CA MET A 411 -20.13 6.41 8.50
C MET A 411 -21.26 7.46 8.49
N GLY A 412 -21.66 7.95 7.31
CA GLY A 412 -22.70 8.96 7.16
C GLY A 412 -22.27 10.32 7.73
N GLU A 413 -21.00 10.67 7.57
CA GLU A 413 -20.36 11.87 8.09
C GLU A 413 -20.04 12.87 6.97
N ASN A 414 -19.68 14.09 7.39
CA ASN A 414 -19.09 15.12 6.55
C ASN A 414 -19.88 15.50 5.28
N ALA A 415 -21.21 15.62 5.40
CA ALA A 415 -22.07 16.17 4.35
C ALA A 415 -22.89 17.38 4.85
N TYR A 416 -23.28 18.24 3.91
CA TYR A 416 -24.20 19.36 4.13
C TYR A 416 -25.64 18.98 3.77
N PHE A 417 -26.60 19.80 4.22
CA PHE A 417 -28.04 19.71 3.95
C PHE A 417 -28.74 18.47 4.51
N VAL A 418 -28.02 17.64 5.25
CA VAL A 418 -28.53 16.41 5.86
C VAL A 418 -28.07 16.29 7.32
N SER A 419 -28.72 15.41 8.06
CA SER A 419 -28.21 14.99 9.37
C SER A 419 -27.06 14.00 9.18
N VAL A 420 -25.94 14.23 9.87
CA VAL A 420 -24.76 13.36 9.84
C VAL A 420 -24.68 12.44 11.06
N GLY A 421 -23.76 11.46 11.03
CA GLY A 421 -23.45 10.53 12.10
C GLY A 421 -24.29 9.25 12.11
N GLN A 422 -25.09 9.01 11.07
CA GLN A 422 -25.81 7.75 10.89
C GLN A 422 -25.03 6.79 9.99
N ARG A 423 -24.30 5.88 10.63
CA ARG A 423 -23.49 4.86 9.94
C ARG A 423 -24.36 3.88 9.14
N SER A 424 -23.84 3.43 8.00
CA SER A 424 -24.46 2.43 7.14
C SER A 424 -24.61 1.08 7.83
N PRO A 425 -25.65 0.28 7.51
CA PRO A 425 -25.69 -1.14 7.89
C PRO A 425 -24.47 -1.94 7.39
N HIS A 426 -23.88 -1.59 6.24
CA HIS A 426 -22.66 -2.26 5.75
C HIS A 426 -21.44 -2.01 6.65
N SER A 427 -21.42 -0.89 7.38
CA SER A 427 -20.40 -0.65 8.38
C SER A 427 -20.53 -1.55 9.61
N LEU A 428 -21.59 -2.35 9.75
CA LEU A 428 -21.79 -3.30 10.85
C LEU A 428 -21.36 -4.72 10.48
N ILE A 429 -20.90 -4.93 9.24
CA ILE A 429 -20.25 -6.19 8.83
C ILE A 429 -18.95 -6.31 9.63
N GLU A 430 -18.65 -7.53 10.10
CA GLU A 430 -17.43 -7.80 10.85
C GLU A 430 -16.20 -7.34 10.06
N ASP A 431 -15.30 -6.62 10.75
CA ASP A 431 -14.14 -5.94 10.20
C ASP A 431 -14.38 -4.92 9.06
N THR A 432 -15.64 -4.54 8.81
CA THR A 432 -16.03 -3.47 7.90
C THR A 432 -15.40 -3.58 6.50
N CYS A 433 -14.41 -2.75 6.18
CA CYS A 433 -13.75 -2.69 4.88
C CYS A 433 -13.14 -4.04 4.49
N THR A 434 -12.40 -4.69 5.39
CA THR A 434 -11.72 -5.95 5.07
C THR A 434 -12.71 -7.11 4.92
N GLY A 435 -13.91 -7.00 5.52
CA GLY A 435 -14.99 -7.95 5.33
C GLY A 435 -15.36 -8.10 3.84
N CYS A 436 -15.66 -7.00 3.16
CA CYS A 436 -16.02 -7.04 1.73
C CYS A 436 -14.80 -7.11 0.81
N HIS A 437 -13.78 -6.28 1.03
CA HIS A 437 -12.67 -6.12 0.08
C HIS A 437 -11.63 -7.24 0.15
N MET A 438 -11.57 -8.01 1.24
CA MET A 438 -10.52 -9.02 1.44
C MET A 438 -11.06 -10.42 1.79
N VAL A 439 -12.11 -10.51 2.61
CA VAL A 439 -12.58 -11.81 3.14
C VAL A 439 -13.67 -12.43 2.27
N LEU A 440 -14.71 -11.66 1.94
CA LEU A 440 -15.85 -12.14 1.15
C LEU A 440 -15.57 -12.13 -0.36
N SER A 441 -14.71 -11.22 -0.82
CA SER A 441 -14.29 -11.17 -2.22
C SER A 441 -13.19 -12.20 -2.46
N PRO A 442 -13.32 -13.07 -3.48
CA PRO A 442 -12.29 -14.03 -3.80
C PRO A 442 -11.03 -13.32 -4.30
N PRO A 443 -9.82 -13.82 -3.98
CA PRO A 443 -8.61 -13.34 -4.61
C PRO A 443 -8.58 -13.63 -6.12
N PRO A 444 -7.79 -12.86 -6.91
CA PRO A 444 -7.50 -13.15 -8.31
C PRO A 444 -7.12 -14.63 -8.52
N ALA A 445 -7.79 -15.29 -9.46
CA ALA A 445 -7.67 -16.74 -9.65
C ALA A 445 -6.29 -17.18 -10.15
N GLU A 446 -5.57 -16.29 -10.84
CA GLU A 446 -4.20 -16.50 -11.29
C GLU A 446 -3.18 -16.56 -10.15
N PHE A 447 -3.44 -15.84 -9.05
CA PHE A 447 -2.54 -15.77 -7.90
C PHE A 447 -3.02 -16.56 -6.68
N SER A 448 -4.16 -17.24 -6.80
CA SER A 448 -4.74 -18.03 -5.72
C SER A 448 -5.30 -19.38 -6.17
N ARG A 449 -4.67 -20.43 -5.65
CA ARG A 449 -5.06 -21.81 -5.92
C ARG A 449 -6.45 -22.08 -5.36
N GLN A 450 -7.42 -22.28 -6.26
CA GLN A 450 -8.83 -22.54 -5.92
C GLN A 450 -9.48 -21.42 -5.08
N GLY A 451 -8.98 -20.18 -5.20
CA GLY A 451 -9.50 -19.05 -4.43
C GLY A 451 -9.17 -19.11 -2.93
N ALA A 452 -8.16 -19.88 -2.53
CA ALA A 452 -7.72 -19.96 -1.13
C ALA A 452 -7.07 -18.66 -0.63
N GLY A 453 -7.26 -18.37 0.65
CA GLY A 453 -6.71 -17.18 1.32
C GLY A 453 -7.62 -15.96 1.20
N THR A 454 -7.13 -14.82 1.70
CA THR A 454 -7.80 -13.52 1.65
C THR A 454 -7.29 -12.70 0.46
N ASN A 455 -8.18 -11.93 -0.16
CA ASN A 455 -7.87 -11.06 -1.29
C ASN A 455 -7.02 -9.86 -0.86
N HIS A 456 -5.84 -9.71 -1.46
CA HIS A 456 -4.94 -8.55 -1.30
C HIS A 456 -4.86 -7.66 -2.56
N SER A 457 -5.68 -7.89 -3.59
CA SER A 457 -5.93 -6.89 -4.63
C SER A 457 -6.84 -5.76 -4.12
N PHE A 458 -7.54 -6.02 -3.01
CA PHE A 458 -8.53 -5.13 -2.37
C PHE A 458 -9.76 -4.82 -3.25
N GLU A 459 -9.86 -5.42 -4.42
CA GLU A 459 -11.02 -5.30 -5.28
C GLU A 459 -12.22 -6.05 -4.68
N ALA A 460 -13.34 -5.36 -4.51
CA ALA A 460 -14.57 -5.98 -4.05
C ALA A 460 -15.33 -6.58 -5.24
N SER A 461 -15.70 -7.85 -5.14
CA SER A 461 -16.53 -8.50 -6.16
C SER A 461 -17.99 -8.10 -6.00
N SER A 462 -18.64 -7.70 -7.09
CA SER A 462 -20.10 -7.43 -7.11
C SER A 462 -20.94 -8.64 -6.73
N ASP A 463 -20.41 -9.86 -6.90
CA ASP A 463 -21.13 -11.11 -6.66
C ASP A 463 -21.38 -11.36 -5.16
N ILE A 464 -20.61 -10.71 -4.27
CA ILE A 464 -20.79 -10.83 -2.82
C ILE A 464 -22.14 -10.29 -2.36
N CYS A 465 -22.73 -9.34 -3.11
CA CYS A 465 -24.02 -8.73 -2.80
C CYS A 465 -25.13 -9.79 -2.67
N ALA A 466 -25.09 -10.80 -3.54
CA ALA A 466 -26.14 -11.81 -3.61
C ALA A 466 -26.24 -12.68 -2.34
N SER A 467 -25.14 -12.79 -1.59
CA SER A 467 -25.08 -13.54 -0.34
C SER A 467 -25.95 -12.93 0.78
N CYS A 468 -26.18 -11.62 0.75
CA CYS A 468 -26.99 -10.89 1.74
C CYS A 468 -28.30 -10.33 1.16
N HIS A 469 -28.30 -9.92 -0.12
CA HIS A 469 -29.39 -9.18 -0.77
C HIS A 469 -30.14 -9.98 -1.85
N GLY A 470 -29.89 -11.30 -1.96
CA GLY A 470 -30.60 -12.16 -2.90
C GLY A 470 -30.15 -11.96 -4.35
N VAL A 471 -31.06 -11.58 -5.27
CA VAL A 471 -30.71 -11.37 -6.69
C VAL A 471 -30.14 -9.98 -7.00
N PHE A 472 -29.94 -9.15 -5.98
CA PHE A 472 -29.43 -7.80 -6.14
C PHE A 472 -27.91 -7.81 -6.34
N THR A 473 -27.45 -7.16 -7.42
CA THR A 473 -26.04 -7.08 -7.82
C THR A 473 -25.49 -5.65 -7.79
N GLY A 474 -26.20 -4.69 -7.19
CA GLY A 474 -25.76 -3.29 -7.13
C GLY A 474 -26.24 -2.40 -8.28
N GLY A 475 -26.39 -2.92 -9.51
CA GLY A 475 -26.53 -2.10 -10.71
C GLY A 475 -27.65 -1.04 -10.72
N THR A 476 -28.82 -1.30 -10.13
CA THR A 476 -29.88 -0.27 -10.08
C THR A 476 -29.59 0.86 -9.07
N LEU A 477 -28.74 0.60 -8.07
CA LEU A 477 -28.27 1.64 -7.15
C LEU A 477 -27.22 2.51 -7.85
N ASP A 478 -26.28 1.87 -8.55
CA ASP A 478 -25.28 2.53 -9.36
C ASP A 478 -25.92 3.53 -10.35
N ASP A 479 -26.86 3.07 -11.18
CA ASP A 479 -27.62 3.92 -12.11
C ASP A 479 -28.27 5.14 -11.42
N ALA A 480 -28.81 4.94 -10.21
CA ALA A 480 -29.48 5.99 -9.45
C ALA A 480 -28.49 7.02 -8.89
N VAL A 481 -27.32 6.59 -8.43
CA VAL A 481 -26.27 7.46 -7.90
C VAL A 481 -25.63 8.25 -9.04
N HIS A 482 -25.24 7.59 -10.13
CA HIS A 482 -24.72 8.27 -11.32
C HIS A 482 -25.71 9.29 -11.88
N GLY A 483 -26.98 8.89 -12.09
CA GLY A 483 -28.01 9.80 -12.56
C GLY A 483 -28.23 10.99 -11.63
N GLY A 484 -28.17 10.78 -10.32
CA GLY A 484 -28.30 11.83 -9.31
C GLY A 484 -27.09 12.77 -9.26
N LEU A 485 -25.87 12.25 -9.41
CA LEU A 485 -24.65 13.06 -9.50
C LEU A 485 -24.66 13.94 -10.74
N GLU A 486 -25.13 13.44 -11.89
CA GLU A 486 -25.29 14.24 -13.10
C GLU A 486 -26.34 15.35 -12.91
N GLU A 487 -27.49 15.05 -12.29
CA GLU A 487 -28.48 16.07 -11.94
C GLU A 487 -27.90 17.15 -11.01
N LEU A 488 -27.13 16.73 -10.00
CA LEU A 488 -26.47 17.63 -9.06
C LEU A 488 -25.42 18.50 -9.74
N LYS A 489 -24.59 17.94 -10.62
CA LYS A 489 -23.58 18.68 -11.37
C LYS A 489 -24.22 19.77 -12.22
N VAL A 490 -25.26 19.42 -12.99
CA VAL A 490 -26.02 20.39 -13.79
C VAL A 490 -26.65 21.47 -12.92
N ALA A 491 -27.23 21.11 -11.76
CA ALA A 491 -27.80 22.09 -10.84
C ALA A 491 -26.73 23.06 -10.28
N ILE A 492 -25.52 22.57 -9.99
CA ILE A 492 -24.39 23.40 -9.56
C ILE A 492 -23.97 24.36 -10.68
N GLU A 493 -23.79 23.87 -11.90
CA GLU A 493 -23.39 24.66 -13.07
C GLU A 493 -24.42 25.77 -13.37
N GLU A 494 -25.72 25.44 -13.33
CA GLU A 494 -26.78 26.42 -13.48
C GLU A 494 -26.78 27.47 -12.36
N ALA A 495 -26.57 27.05 -11.11
CA ALA A 495 -26.53 27.96 -9.97
C ALA A 495 -25.34 28.91 -10.04
N ILE A 496 -24.17 28.43 -10.49
CA ILE A 496 -22.99 29.26 -10.75
C ILE A 496 -23.33 30.33 -11.80
N ALA A 497 -23.89 29.92 -12.94
CA ALA A 497 -24.26 30.86 -14.00
C ALA A 497 -25.29 31.89 -13.53
N LYS A 498 -26.32 31.47 -12.77
CA LYS A 498 -27.36 32.35 -12.21
C LYS A 498 -26.77 33.37 -11.24
N GLU A 499 -25.85 32.96 -10.36
CA GLU A 499 -25.22 33.87 -9.40
C GLU A 499 -24.29 34.87 -10.10
N ILE A 500 -23.52 34.44 -11.11
CA ILE A 500 -22.71 35.37 -11.93
C ILE A 500 -23.62 36.44 -12.55
N VAL A 501 -24.71 36.02 -13.19
CA VAL A 501 -25.69 36.94 -13.80
C VAL A 501 -26.33 37.86 -12.76
N ALA A 502 -26.63 37.36 -11.56
CA ALA A 502 -27.22 38.17 -10.49
C ALA A 502 -26.26 39.29 -10.03
N GLN A 503 -24.97 38.97 -9.86
CA GLN A 503 -23.94 39.97 -9.49
C GLN A 503 -23.73 40.98 -10.62
N THR A 504 -23.56 40.54 -11.87
CA THR A 504 -23.30 41.44 -12.99
C THR A 504 -24.51 42.31 -13.35
N SER A 505 -25.74 41.79 -13.22
CA SER A 505 -26.97 42.58 -13.38
C SER A 505 -27.13 43.65 -12.30
N ALA A 506 -26.50 43.48 -11.14
CA ALA A 506 -26.41 44.50 -10.10
C ALA A 506 -25.30 45.54 -10.36
N GLY A 507 -24.66 45.51 -11.54
CA GLY A 507 -23.58 46.41 -11.94
C GLY A 507 -22.21 46.05 -11.37
N LYS A 508 -22.05 44.87 -10.77
CA LYS A 508 -20.78 44.41 -10.20
C LYS A 508 -19.93 43.68 -11.24
N THR A 509 -18.65 43.54 -10.97
CA THR A 509 -17.74 42.68 -11.74
C THR A 509 -17.41 41.44 -10.90
N VAL A 510 -17.51 40.25 -11.49
CA VAL A 510 -17.05 38.99 -10.89
C VAL A 510 -15.68 38.65 -11.49
N THR A 511 -14.67 38.49 -10.64
CA THR A 511 -13.31 38.11 -11.05
C THR A 511 -13.05 36.67 -10.64
N LEU A 512 -13.01 35.76 -11.62
CA LEU A 512 -12.62 34.37 -11.39
C LEU A 512 -11.11 34.24 -11.60
N VAL A 513 -10.44 33.54 -10.69
CA VAL A 513 -8.98 33.47 -10.69
C VAL A 513 -8.53 32.16 -11.30
N LYS A 514 -7.50 32.21 -12.15
CA LYS A 514 -6.88 31.01 -12.73
C LYS A 514 -6.17 30.14 -11.70
N MET A 515 -5.90 28.89 -12.04
CA MET A 515 -5.15 27.97 -11.16
C MET A 515 -3.82 27.50 -11.76
N GLY A 516 -3.69 27.52 -13.08
CA GLY A 516 -2.50 27.16 -13.83
C GLY A 516 -1.63 28.36 -14.24
N PRO A 517 -0.32 28.15 -14.46
CA PRO A 517 0.58 29.19 -14.93
C PRO A 517 0.17 29.74 -16.32
N ASP A 518 -0.31 28.85 -17.19
CA ASP A 518 -0.66 29.13 -18.60
C ASP A 518 -2.13 29.57 -18.80
N GLU A 519 -2.90 29.62 -17.72
CA GLU A 519 -4.32 30.04 -17.74
C GLU A 519 -4.47 31.56 -17.57
N SER A 520 -5.70 32.06 -17.60
CA SER A 520 -6.02 33.48 -17.45
C SER A 520 -7.19 33.72 -16.49
N ASP A 521 -7.11 34.80 -15.71
CA ASP A 521 -8.23 35.26 -14.90
C ASP A 521 -9.39 35.70 -15.81
N VAL A 522 -10.61 35.61 -15.29
CA VAL A 522 -11.84 35.94 -16.01
C VAL A 522 -12.52 37.10 -15.32
N ASN A 523 -12.65 38.23 -16.02
CA ASN A 523 -13.43 39.37 -15.56
C ASN A 523 -14.80 39.36 -16.24
N ILE A 524 -15.85 39.11 -15.47
CA ILE A 524 -17.22 39.01 -15.98
C ILE A 524 -18.00 40.25 -15.54
N VAL A 525 -18.45 41.03 -16.52
CA VAL A 525 -19.14 42.32 -16.33
C VAL A 525 -20.57 42.28 -16.89
N GLY A 526 -21.31 43.38 -16.76
CA GLY A 526 -22.74 43.45 -17.09
C GLY A 526 -23.15 43.09 -18.52
N ASP A 527 -22.27 43.27 -19.50
CA ASP A 527 -22.50 42.92 -20.91
C ASP A 527 -21.84 41.60 -21.35
N SER A 528 -21.06 40.97 -20.48
CA SER A 528 -20.47 39.65 -20.73
C SER A 528 -21.52 38.56 -20.81
N GLN A 529 -21.33 37.62 -21.73
CA GLN A 529 -22.20 36.46 -21.93
C GLN A 529 -21.52 35.18 -21.46
N VAL A 530 -22.04 34.59 -20.38
CA VAL A 530 -21.66 33.24 -19.94
C VAL A 530 -22.47 32.21 -20.74
N THR A 531 -21.81 31.43 -21.58
CA THR A 531 -22.46 30.46 -22.49
C THR A 531 -22.21 29.00 -22.12
N GLY A 532 -21.36 28.75 -21.11
CA GLY A 532 -21.08 27.40 -20.62
C GLY A 532 -20.32 27.45 -19.29
N VAL A 533 -20.64 26.51 -18.42
CA VAL A 533 -19.96 26.23 -17.16
C VAL A 533 -19.81 24.71 -17.09
N GLU A 534 -18.60 24.23 -16.81
CA GLU A 534 -18.32 22.83 -16.55
C GLU A 534 -17.68 22.74 -15.17
N PHE A 535 -18.39 22.18 -14.19
CA PHE A 535 -17.93 22.09 -12.82
C PHE A 535 -16.93 20.94 -12.64
N LEU A 536 -15.84 21.20 -11.91
CA LEU A 536 -14.75 20.24 -11.70
C LEU A 536 -13.96 20.54 -10.42
N GLU A 537 -13.02 19.65 -10.12
CA GLU A 537 -12.02 19.81 -9.07
C GLU A 537 -10.64 20.03 -9.69
N THR A 538 -9.83 20.89 -9.08
CA THR A 538 -8.40 20.93 -9.38
C THR A 538 -7.61 21.36 -8.16
N HIS A 539 -6.48 20.70 -7.92
CA HIS A 539 -5.60 20.92 -6.78
C HIS A 539 -6.34 20.88 -5.42
N GLY A 540 -7.36 20.03 -5.29
CA GLY A 540 -8.17 19.91 -4.08
C GLY A 540 -9.08 21.11 -3.82
N ARG A 541 -9.44 21.86 -4.86
CA ARG A 541 -10.34 23.02 -4.81
C ARG A 541 -11.48 22.89 -5.80
N LEU A 542 -12.62 23.49 -5.45
CA LEU A 542 -13.75 23.71 -6.34
C LEU A 542 -13.32 24.63 -7.49
N ALA A 543 -13.53 24.17 -8.71
CA ALA A 543 -13.17 24.90 -9.92
C ALA A 543 -14.17 24.65 -11.05
N MET A 544 -13.96 25.32 -12.17
CA MET A 544 -14.74 25.13 -13.37
C MET A 544 -13.93 25.44 -14.63
N ASN A 545 -14.35 24.88 -15.75
CA ASN A 545 -14.12 25.51 -17.05
C ASN A 545 -15.32 26.42 -17.36
N ILE A 546 -15.08 27.62 -17.89
CA ILE A 546 -16.15 28.59 -18.17
C ILE A 546 -15.99 29.23 -19.55
N ALA A 547 -17.08 29.35 -20.30
CA ALA A 547 -17.13 30.06 -21.57
C ALA A 547 -17.75 31.45 -21.39
N VAL A 548 -16.95 32.50 -21.61
CA VAL A 548 -17.37 33.91 -21.50
C VAL A 548 -17.03 34.64 -22.80
N ASP A 549 -18.02 35.30 -23.40
CA ASP A 549 -17.87 36.09 -24.64
C ASP A 549 -17.21 35.30 -25.79
N GLY A 550 -17.50 34.00 -25.87
CA GLY A 550 -16.95 33.07 -26.87
C GLY A 550 -15.53 32.58 -26.59
N THR A 551 -14.94 32.93 -25.45
CA THR A 551 -13.63 32.43 -24.99
C THR A 551 -13.82 31.40 -23.88
N VAL A 552 -13.15 30.26 -23.97
CA VAL A 552 -13.13 29.24 -22.90
C VAL A 552 -11.93 29.50 -22.00
N TYR A 553 -12.18 29.52 -20.70
CA TYR A 553 -11.19 29.61 -19.64
C TYR A 553 -11.21 28.30 -18.85
N GLU A 554 -10.06 27.66 -18.72
CA GLU A 554 -9.92 26.37 -18.04
C GLU A 554 -9.44 26.57 -16.60
N HIS A 555 -9.87 25.67 -15.71
CA HIS A 555 -9.50 25.58 -14.29
C HIS A 555 -9.51 26.91 -13.52
N VAL A 556 -10.61 27.65 -13.60
CA VAL A 556 -10.81 28.84 -12.77
C VAL A 556 -11.50 28.46 -11.46
N ARG A 557 -10.98 28.94 -10.33
CA ARG A 557 -11.47 28.53 -9.00
C ARG A 557 -12.74 29.22 -8.56
N LEU A 558 -13.51 28.52 -7.73
CA LEU A 558 -14.64 29.01 -6.95
C LEU A 558 -14.22 29.29 -5.50
N ALA A 559 -13.38 30.31 -5.32
CA ALA A 559 -12.64 30.52 -4.08
C ALA A 559 -12.98 31.82 -3.34
N ARG A 560 -12.40 32.01 -2.16
CA ARG A 560 -12.53 33.26 -1.38
C ARG A 560 -11.80 34.46 -1.97
N ASP A 561 -10.99 34.27 -2.99
CA ASP A 561 -10.35 35.36 -3.74
C ASP A 561 -10.97 35.55 -5.13
N THR A 562 -12.13 34.95 -5.38
CA THR A 562 -12.99 35.34 -6.50
C THR A 562 -13.72 36.64 -6.15
N GLU A 563 -13.06 37.77 -6.39
CA GLU A 563 -13.55 39.08 -5.96
C GLU A 563 -14.81 39.49 -6.72
N VAL A 564 -15.76 40.05 -5.97
CA VAL A 564 -16.90 40.77 -6.52
C VAL A 564 -16.69 42.25 -6.23
N THR A 565 -16.52 43.06 -7.27
CA THR A 565 -16.27 44.51 -7.16
C THR A 565 -17.48 45.33 -7.59
N ASP A 566 -17.70 46.48 -6.95
CA ASP A 566 -18.74 47.43 -7.33
C ASP A 566 -18.35 48.26 -8.57
N PRO A 567 -19.25 49.09 -9.13
CA PRO A 567 -18.94 49.93 -10.29
C PRO A 567 -17.77 50.91 -10.10
N ASP A 568 -17.40 51.22 -8.85
CA ASP A 568 -16.26 52.09 -8.52
C ASP A 568 -14.94 51.29 -8.41
N GLY A 569 -14.98 49.98 -8.67
CA GLY A 569 -13.84 49.07 -8.62
C GLY A 569 -13.45 48.63 -7.21
N LYS A 570 -14.31 48.83 -6.21
CA LYS A 570 -14.05 48.42 -4.84
C LYS A 570 -14.56 47.00 -4.59
N VAL A 571 -13.73 46.16 -3.98
CA VAL A 571 -14.13 44.81 -3.53
C VAL A 571 -15.24 44.93 -2.48
N VAL A 572 -16.42 44.41 -2.80
CA VAL A 572 -17.61 44.40 -1.93
C VAL A 572 -17.92 43.02 -1.35
N GLY A 573 -17.24 41.98 -1.83
CA GLY A 573 -17.38 40.61 -1.36
C GLY A 573 -16.65 39.64 -2.28
N THR A 574 -16.98 38.36 -2.14
CA THR A 574 -16.44 37.27 -2.95
C THR A 574 -17.59 36.41 -3.43
N PHE A 575 -17.42 35.66 -4.52
CA PHE A 575 -18.49 34.83 -5.08
C PHE A 575 -19.01 33.83 -4.04
N ILE A 576 -18.11 33.04 -3.44
CA ILE A 576 -18.47 32.01 -2.45
C ILE A 576 -19.02 32.58 -1.13
N ALA A 577 -18.82 33.87 -0.85
CA ALA A 577 -19.33 34.48 0.38
C ALA A 577 -20.80 34.93 0.28
N SER A 578 -21.37 35.01 -0.94
CA SER A 578 -22.80 35.30 -1.11
C SER A 578 -23.67 34.14 -0.60
N ASP A 579 -24.93 34.40 -0.30
CA ASP A 579 -25.85 33.35 0.16
C ASP A 579 -25.95 32.21 -0.86
N ALA A 580 -26.05 32.54 -2.16
CA ALA A 580 -26.04 31.56 -3.24
C ALA A 580 -24.67 30.86 -3.38
N GLY A 581 -23.57 31.60 -3.29
CA GLY A 581 -22.21 31.05 -3.33
C GLY A 581 -21.94 30.04 -2.22
N GLN A 582 -22.46 30.28 -1.02
CA GLN A 582 -22.33 29.35 0.10
C GLN A 582 -23.08 28.04 -0.18
N VAL A 583 -24.30 28.12 -0.73
CA VAL A 583 -25.08 26.95 -1.14
C VAL A 583 -24.37 26.16 -2.24
N ILE A 584 -23.85 26.85 -3.27
CA ILE A 584 -23.07 26.25 -4.37
C ILE A 584 -21.87 25.47 -3.81
N ALA A 585 -21.11 26.06 -2.89
CA ALA A 585 -19.94 25.39 -2.36
C ALA A 585 -20.27 24.20 -1.45
N LYS A 586 -21.39 24.24 -0.72
CA LYS A 586 -21.88 23.08 0.06
C LYS A 586 -22.30 21.94 -0.85
N ALA A 587 -23.02 22.26 -1.93
CA ALA A 587 -23.43 21.28 -2.92
C ALA A 587 -22.22 20.70 -3.67
N GLY A 588 -21.24 21.53 -4.01
CA GLY A 588 -19.97 21.10 -4.61
C GLY A 588 -19.16 20.18 -3.70
N TRP A 589 -19.09 20.48 -2.40
CA TRP A 589 -18.50 19.56 -1.42
C TRP A 589 -19.21 18.20 -1.43
N ASN A 590 -20.55 18.20 -1.36
CA ASN A 590 -21.35 16.98 -1.36
C ASN A 590 -21.21 16.18 -2.66
N TYR A 591 -21.10 16.84 -3.81
CA TYR A 591 -20.84 16.20 -5.10
C TYR A 591 -19.53 15.40 -5.05
N PHE A 592 -18.42 16.06 -4.69
CA PHE A 592 -17.10 15.41 -4.63
C PHE A 592 -16.99 14.40 -3.48
N LEU A 593 -17.79 14.52 -2.42
CA LEU A 593 -17.85 13.52 -1.35
C LEU A 593 -18.38 12.20 -1.88
N ILE A 594 -19.49 12.24 -2.62
CA ILE A 594 -20.15 11.06 -3.15
C ILE A 594 -19.41 10.52 -4.39
N GLU A 595 -18.89 11.39 -5.26
CA GLU A 595 -18.06 10.97 -6.39
C GLU A 595 -16.76 10.32 -5.89
N GLY A 596 -16.06 10.94 -4.94
CA GLY A 596 -14.81 10.42 -4.40
C GLY A 596 -14.96 9.11 -3.63
N ASP A 597 -16.08 8.90 -2.96
CA ASP A 597 -16.39 7.61 -2.32
C ASP A 597 -16.21 6.42 -3.28
N GLY A 598 -16.62 6.57 -4.54
CA GLY A 598 -16.34 5.60 -5.60
C GLY A 598 -17.01 4.24 -5.40
N SER A 599 -17.89 4.08 -4.41
CA SER A 599 -18.62 2.83 -4.17
C SER A 599 -19.95 2.75 -4.91
N GLU A 600 -20.26 3.77 -5.73
CA GLU A 600 -21.55 3.88 -6.44
C GLU A 600 -22.74 3.81 -5.45
N GLY A 601 -22.54 4.35 -4.24
CA GLY A 601 -23.50 4.35 -3.14
C GLY A 601 -23.55 3.08 -2.29
N VAL A 602 -22.80 2.02 -2.62
CA VAL A 602 -22.79 0.76 -1.87
C VAL A 602 -22.38 0.97 -0.42
N HIS A 603 -21.43 1.86 -0.12
CA HIS A 603 -21.01 2.12 1.26
C HIS A 603 -22.17 2.60 2.14
N ASN A 604 -23.02 3.50 1.65
CA ASN A 604 -24.19 3.97 2.38
C ASN A 604 -25.31 4.44 1.43
N PRO A 605 -26.18 3.53 0.96
CA PRO A 605 -27.14 3.85 -0.10
C PRO A 605 -28.13 4.95 0.29
N SER A 606 -28.67 4.87 1.51
CA SER A 606 -29.64 5.86 2.01
C SER A 606 -29.03 7.24 2.19
N PHE A 607 -27.82 7.31 2.77
CA PHE A 607 -27.13 8.57 2.98
C PHE A 607 -26.75 9.21 1.65
N THR A 608 -26.19 8.43 0.73
CA THR A 608 -25.77 8.89 -0.60
C THR A 608 -26.93 9.53 -1.36
N LEU A 609 -28.06 8.82 -1.50
CA LEU A 609 -29.23 9.34 -2.21
C LEU A 609 -29.82 10.58 -1.51
N GLN A 610 -29.80 10.61 -0.18
CA GLN A 610 -30.28 11.76 0.60
C GLN A 610 -29.38 12.99 0.40
N VAL A 611 -28.06 12.83 0.44
CA VAL A 611 -27.08 13.90 0.24
C VAL A 611 -27.23 14.49 -1.16
N VAL A 612 -27.32 13.65 -2.18
CA VAL A 612 -27.50 14.10 -3.57
C VAL A 612 -28.81 14.87 -3.73
N SER A 613 -29.95 14.28 -3.32
CA SER A 613 -31.25 14.93 -3.45
C SER A 613 -31.35 16.23 -2.65
N ALA A 614 -30.84 16.28 -1.43
CA ALA A 614 -30.88 17.47 -0.60
C ALA A 614 -30.01 18.60 -1.18
N SER A 615 -28.88 18.25 -1.81
CA SER A 615 -28.00 19.22 -2.47
C SER A 615 -28.66 19.81 -3.71
N VAL A 616 -29.31 18.97 -4.53
CA VAL A 616 -30.09 19.43 -5.68
C VAL A 616 -31.21 20.37 -5.24
N ASP A 617 -31.96 19.99 -4.21
CA ASP A 617 -33.09 20.79 -3.72
C ASP A 617 -32.65 22.10 -3.08
N ALA A 618 -31.45 22.17 -2.50
CA ALA A 618 -30.89 23.42 -1.98
C ALA A 618 -30.53 24.43 -3.08
N LEU A 619 -30.24 23.96 -4.31
CA LEU A 619 -29.87 24.78 -5.46
C LEU A 619 -31.07 25.28 -6.30
N LYS A 620 -32.27 24.74 -6.06
CA LYS A 620 -33.53 25.16 -6.69
C LYS A 620 -34.15 26.35 -5.95
#